data_AF-A0A2V8PBX4-F1
#
_entry.id   AF-A0A2V8PBX4-F1
#
_cell.length_a   1.000
_cell.length_b   1.000
_cell.length_c   1.000
_cell.angle_alpha   90.00
_cell.angle_beta   90.00
_cell.angle_gamma   90.00
#
_symmetry.space_group_name_H-M   'P 1'
#
loop_
_entity.id
_entity.type
_entity.pdbx_description
1 polymer ?
#
loop_
_entity_poly.entity_id
_entity_poly.type
_entity_poly.pdbx_seq_one_letter_code
_entity_poly.pdbx_strand_id
1 'polypeptide(L)'
;MHYLFSMAMLLLIFAPQNQHLPDEFYQIPEPIRGQATVIISGTYSRGRTPYIWRPDGTIVFALDQWFAIKRVYRGKVGNKFIRINPTGLPTSSYVSQSLKLEQAYLVLLRPGSEKMKAIKTREGLSFWDALRDEEILAIVELK
;
A
#
# COMPACT_ATOMS: atom_id res chain seq x y z
N MET A 1 42.66 -0.92 19.61
CA MET A 1 41.72 -1.12 18.48
C MET A 1 40.53 -1.97 18.93
N HIS A 2 39.57 -1.37 19.64
CA HIS A 2 38.45 -2.12 20.27
C HIS A 2 37.11 -1.38 20.13
N TYR A 3 36.75 -0.92 18.91
CA TYR A 3 35.47 -0.22 18.71
C TYR A 3 34.83 -0.48 17.33
N LEU A 4 34.93 -1.70 16.78
CA LEU A 4 34.26 -2.03 15.51
C LEU A 4 33.20 -3.14 15.60
N PHE A 5 33.03 -3.79 16.76
CA PHE A 5 32.07 -4.89 16.89
C PHE A 5 30.67 -4.48 17.40
N SER A 6 30.48 -3.27 17.93
CA SER A 6 29.16 -2.88 18.48
C SER A 6 28.16 -2.31 17.47
N MET A 7 28.57 -2.01 16.23
CA MET A 7 27.68 -1.33 15.26
C MET A 7 26.90 -2.28 14.34
N ALA A 8 27.15 -3.60 14.41
CA ALA A 8 26.37 -4.60 13.69
C ALA A 8 25.13 -5.08 14.46
N MET A 9 25.07 -4.86 15.77
CA MET A 9 24.01 -5.42 16.63
C MET A 9 22.76 -4.54 16.74
N LEU A 10 22.80 -3.29 16.25
CA LEU A 10 21.65 -2.37 16.37
C LEU A 10 20.66 -2.41 15.20
N LEU A 11 20.97 -3.09 14.09
CA LEU A 11 20.07 -3.20 12.93
C LEU A 11 19.04 -4.35 13.04
N LEU A 12 19.11 -5.17 14.10
CA LEU A 12 18.18 -6.29 14.32
C LEU A 12 16.95 -5.94 15.18
N ILE A 13 16.85 -4.72 15.72
CA ILE A 13 15.83 -4.39 16.73
C ILE A 13 14.45 -4.00 16.13
N PHE A 14 14.31 -3.93 14.80
CA PHE A 14 13.06 -3.50 14.15
C PHE A 14 12.50 -4.41 13.06
N ALA A 15 12.93 -5.67 12.98
CA ALA A 15 12.25 -6.60 12.10
C ALA A 15 11.14 -7.31 12.88
N PRO A 16 9.84 -7.11 12.57
CA PRO A 16 8.82 -8.08 12.96
C PRO A 16 9.08 -9.37 12.16
N GLN A 17 10.10 -10.13 12.55
CA GLN A 17 10.42 -11.42 11.99
C GLN A 17 9.40 -12.44 12.53
N ASN A 18 8.77 -13.17 11.60
CA ASN A 18 7.77 -14.22 11.80
C ASN A 18 6.29 -13.81 11.76
N GLN A 19 5.90 -12.95 10.83
CA GLN A 19 4.53 -13.03 10.29
C GLN A 19 4.54 -13.88 9.02
N HIS A 20 3.83 -15.01 9.03
CA HIS A 20 3.63 -15.84 7.83
C HIS A 20 2.89 -15.00 6.77
N LEU A 21 3.54 -14.80 5.62
CA LEU A 21 2.92 -14.14 4.48
C LEU A 21 1.96 -15.13 3.77
N PRO A 22 0.88 -14.65 3.12
CA PRO A 22 -0.01 -15.52 2.35
C PRO A 22 0.74 -16.24 1.21
N ASP A 23 0.25 -17.38 0.77
CA ASP A 23 0.89 -18.18 -0.29
C ASP A 23 1.01 -17.41 -1.61
N GLU A 24 0.06 -16.53 -1.90
CA GLU A 24 0.06 -15.62 -3.05
C GLU A 24 1.28 -14.70 -3.06
N PHE A 25 1.85 -14.39 -1.90
CA PHE A 25 3.12 -13.66 -1.83
C PHE A 25 4.21 -14.43 -2.57
N TYR A 26 4.33 -15.74 -2.37
CA TYR A 26 5.41 -16.55 -2.94
C TYR A 26 5.24 -16.85 -4.43
N GLN A 27 4.06 -16.57 -4.99
CA GLN A 27 3.79 -16.65 -6.43
C GLN A 27 4.33 -15.43 -7.20
N ILE A 28 4.68 -14.35 -6.49
CA ILE A 28 5.25 -13.13 -7.09
C ILE A 28 6.78 -13.31 -7.22
N PRO A 29 7.40 -12.96 -8.36
CA PRO A 29 8.84 -13.02 -8.54
C PRO A 29 9.60 -12.28 -7.45
N GLU A 30 10.69 -12.87 -6.96
CA GLU A 30 11.55 -12.28 -5.92
C GLU A 30 11.96 -10.83 -6.23
N PRO A 31 12.37 -10.46 -7.47
CA PRO A 31 12.77 -9.10 -7.77
C PRO A 31 11.66 -8.06 -7.53
N ILE A 32 10.39 -8.45 -7.65
CA ILE A 32 9.25 -7.58 -7.37
C ILE A 32 8.99 -7.54 -5.86
N ARG A 33 9.04 -8.69 -5.17
CA ARG A 33 8.84 -8.79 -3.72
C ARG A 33 9.89 -8.04 -2.92
N GLY A 34 11.15 -8.08 -3.36
CA GLY A 34 12.27 -7.39 -2.73
C GLY A 34 12.13 -5.87 -2.72
N GLN A 35 11.45 -5.31 -3.72
CA GLN A 35 11.22 -3.87 -3.85
C GLN A 35 10.14 -3.33 -2.90
N ALA A 36 9.27 -4.20 -2.38
CA ALA A 36 8.15 -3.76 -1.55
C ALA A 36 8.62 -3.25 -0.19
N THR A 37 8.33 -1.98 0.10
CA THR A 37 8.62 -1.35 1.41
C THR A 37 7.42 -1.41 2.35
N VAL A 38 6.22 -1.58 1.80
CA VAL A 38 4.98 -1.86 2.55
C VAL A 38 4.30 -3.08 1.94
N ILE A 39 3.88 -4.01 2.81
CA ILE A 39 3.08 -5.18 2.41
C ILE A 39 1.89 -5.27 3.36
N ILE A 40 0.69 -5.29 2.80
CA ILE A 40 -0.55 -5.41 3.56
C ILE A 40 -1.44 -6.50 2.96
N SER A 41 -2.35 -7.03 3.77
CA SER A 41 -3.61 -7.56 3.25
C SER A 41 -4.74 -6.59 3.58
N GLY A 42 -5.68 -6.46 2.66
CA GLY A 42 -6.81 -5.57 2.83
C GLY A 42 -7.96 -5.92 1.91
N THR A 43 -9.12 -5.40 2.27
CA THR A 43 -10.34 -5.55 1.49
C THR A 43 -10.48 -4.36 0.56
N TYR A 44 -10.67 -4.58 -0.73
CA TYR A 44 -10.87 -3.49 -1.68
C TYR A 44 -12.25 -2.85 -1.48
N SER A 45 -12.30 -1.53 -1.57
CA SER A 45 -13.50 -0.73 -1.38
C SER A 45 -13.45 0.52 -2.24
N ARG A 46 -14.63 1.05 -2.57
CA ARG A 46 -14.79 2.31 -3.31
C ARG A 46 -15.89 3.15 -2.68
N GLY A 47 -15.76 4.45 -2.83
CA GLY A 47 -16.72 5.43 -2.35
C GLY A 47 -16.62 6.74 -3.11
N ARG A 48 -17.23 7.77 -2.55
CA ARG A 48 -17.16 9.13 -3.10
C ARG A 48 -16.26 9.98 -2.21
N THR A 49 -15.49 10.86 -2.83
CA THR A 49 -14.85 11.95 -2.10
C THR A 49 -15.90 12.89 -1.51
N PRO A 50 -15.50 13.77 -0.58
CA PRO A 50 -16.30 14.96 -0.29
C PRO A 50 -16.65 15.73 -1.57
N TYR A 51 -17.73 16.50 -1.51
CA TYR A 51 -18.14 17.39 -2.58
C TYR A 51 -17.07 18.45 -2.85
N ILE A 52 -16.75 18.62 -4.13
CA ILE A 52 -15.80 19.60 -4.65
C ILE A 52 -16.60 20.67 -5.36
N TRP A 53 -16.50 21.90 -4.86
CA TRP A 53 -17.10 23.08 -5.49
C TRP A 53 -16.19 23.57 -6.60
N ARG A 54 -16.75 23.70 -7.80
CA ARG A 54 -16.05 24.30 -8.94
C ARG A 54 -16.30 25.81 -8.99
N PRO A 55 -15.38 26.59 -9.60
CA PRO A 55 -15.55 28.04 -9.74
C PRO A 55 -16.81 28.46 -10.52
N ASP A 56 -17.36 27.58 -11.37
CA ASP A 56 -18.59 27.79 -12.13
C ASP A 56 -19.87 27.53 -11.33
N GLY A 57 -19.76 27.24 -10.03
CA GLY A 57 -20.87 26.96 -9.12
C GLY A 57 -21.36 25.52 -9.16
N THR A 58 -20.77 24.64 -9.99
CA THR A 58 -21.15 23.23 -10.03
C THR A 58 -20.50 22.42 -8.90
N ILE A 59 -21.20 21.37 -8.46
CA ILE A 59 -20.70 20.44 -7.44
C ILE A 59 -20.37 19.12 -8.11
N VAL A 60 -19.15 18.64 -7.90
CA VAL A 60 -18.72 17.31 -8.35
C VAL A 60 -18.19 16.49 -7.19
N PHE A 61 -18.11 15.18 -7.38
CA PHE A 61 -17.34 14.29 -6.51
C PHE A 61 -16.45 13.40 -7.40
N ALA A 62 -15.35 12.93 -6.84
CA ALA A 62 -14.52 11.92 -7.47
C ALA A 62 -14.76 10.55 -6.82
N LEU A 63 -14.37 9.50 -7.53
CA LEU A 63 -14.40 8.13 -7.02
C LEU A 63 -13.16 7.90 -6.14
N ASP A 64 -13.35 7.76 -4.82
CA ASP A 64 -12.29 7.39 -3.88
C ASP A 64 -12.19 5.87 -3.79
N GLN A 65 -10.98 5.33 -3.74
CA GLN A 65 -10.71 3.89 -3.74
C GLN A 65 -9.57 3.55 -2.80
N TRP A 66 -9.77 2.48 -2.04
CA TRP A 66 -8.83 2.10 -1.00
C TRP A 66 -8.89 0.61 -0.70
N PHE A 67 -7.82 0.15 -0.05
CA PHE A 67 -7.82 -1.12 0.67
C PHE A 67 -8.02 -0.84 2.15
N ALA A 68 -9.11 -1.35 2.72
CA ALA A 68 -9.29 -1.40 4.17
C ALA A 68 -8.34 -2.45 4.75
N ILE A 69 -7.33 -2.00 5.49
CA ILE A 69 -6.23 -2.83 5.97
C ILE A 69 -6.74 -3.82 7.00
N LYS A 70 -6.47 -5.10 6.74
CA LYS A 70 -6.68 -6.19 7.70
C LYS A 70 -5.40 -6.52 8.44
N ARG A 71 -4.28 -6.54 7.73
CA ARG A 71 -2.97 -6.84 8.31
C ARG A 71 -1.86 -6.09 7.60
N VAL A 72 -0.83 -5.70 8.36
CA VAL A 72 0.43 -5.16 7.84
C VAL A 72 1.51 -6.21 8.10
N TYR A 73 2.12 -6.72 7.02
CA TYR A 73 3.20 -7.71 7.09
C TYR A 73 4.58 -7.05 7.03
N ARG A 74 4.69 -5.92 6.33
CA ARG A 74 5.94 -5.15 6.19
C ARG A 74 5.64 -3.67 6.20
N GLY A 75 6.54 -2.90 6.80
CA GLY A 75 6.43 -1.45 6.92
C GLY A 75 5.53 -1.02 8.07
N LYS A 76 5.33 0.28 8.19
CA LYS A 76 4.47 0.89 9.22
C LYS A 76 3.37 1.69 8.53
N VAL A 77 2.13 1.42 8.91
CA VAL A 77 0.95 2.14 8.43
C VAL A 77 0.17 2.63 9.64
N GLY A 78 -0.12 3.92 9.72
CA GLY A 78 -0.81 4.53 10.85
C GLY A 78 -2.33 4.62 10.69
N ASN A 79 -2.83 4.52 9.45
CA ASN A 79 -4.26 4.54 9.11
C ASN A 79 -4.79 3.11 8.87
N LYS A 80 -6.12 2.92 8.99
CA LYS A 80 -6.84 1.67 8.71
C LYS A 80 -7.10 1.41 7.24
N PHE A 81 -6.74 2.33 6.35
CA PHE A 81 -6.87 2.12 4.90
C PHE A 81 -5.68 2.72 4.15
N ILE A 82 -5.41 2.19 2.95
CA ILE A 82 -4.48 2.77 1.98
C ILE A 82 -5.25 3.14 0.72
N ARG A 83 -5.18 4.41 0.33
CA ARG A 83 -5.78 4.91 -0.91
C ARG A 83 -4.92 4.58 -2.11
N ILE A 84 -5.60 4.15 -3.18
CA ILE A 84 -5.00 3.91 -4.48
C ILE A 84 -5.78 4.71 -5.53
N ASN A 85 -5.08 5.17 -6.55
CA ASN A 85 -5.71 5.63 -7.77
C ASN A 85 -5.71 4.45 -8.76
N PRO A 86 -6.86 3.87 -9.12
CA PRO A 86 -6.86 2.78 -10.09
C PRO A 86 -6.66 3.28 -11.54
N THR A 87 -6.80 4.58 -11.77
CA THR A 87 -6.66 5.17 -13.10
C THR A 87 -5.18 5.15 -13.40
N GLY A 88 -4.75 4.19 -14.21
CA GLY A 88 -3.34 3.95 -14.52
C GLY A 88 -2.71 2.76 -13.79
N LEU A 89 -3.49 1.85 -13.15
CA LEU A 89 -2.88 0.65 -12.54
C LEU A 89 -1.83 0.02 -13.47
N PRO A 90 -0.65 -0.37 -12.94
CA PRO A 90 0.42 -0.88 -13.78
C PRO A 90 -0.06 -2.05 -14.62
N THR A 91 0.34 -2.05 -15.90
CA THR A 91 0.15 -3.19 -16.80
C THR A 91 1.13 -4.30 -16.41
N SER A 92 0.84 -4.98 -15.29
CA SER A 92 1.63 -6.06 -14.72
C SER A 92 0.71 -7.26 -14.48
N SER A 93 1.21 -8.47 -14.76
CA SER A 93 0.49 -9.72 -14.48
C SER A 93 0.23 -9.94 -12.98
N TYR A 94 0.95 -9.21 -12.12
CA TYR A 94 0.81 -9.29 -10.66
C TYR A 94 -0.09 -8.18 -10.09
N VAL A 95 -0.69 -7.35 -10.95
CA VAL A 95 -1.66 -6.33 -10.56
C VAL A 95 -3.01 -6.71 -11.18
N SER A 96 -3.95 -7.10 -10.34
CA SER A 96 -5.32 -7.33 -10.78
C SER A 96 -5.92 -6.05 -11.37
N GLN A 97 -6.28 -6.11 -12.65
CA GLN A 97 -6.88 -5.00 -13.39
C GLN A 97 -8.38 -4.85 -13.11
N SER A 98 -8.98 -5.78 -12.38
CA SER A 98 -10.42 -5.82 -12.12
C SER A 98 -10.66 -6.14 -10.64
N LEU A 99 -10.49 -5.11 -9.82
CA LEU A 99 -10.70 -5.21 -8.38
C LEU A 99 -12.19 -5.36 -8.06
N LYS A 100 -12.53 -6.42 -7.34
CA LYS A 100 -13.90 -6.74 -6.91
C LYS A 100 -14.17 -6.12 -5.54
N LEU A 101 -15.34 -5.51 -5.37
CA LEU A 101 -15.73 -4.96 -4.07
C LEU A 101 -15.76 -6.05 -3.01
N GLU A 102 -15.34 -5.69 -1.80
CA GLU A 102 -15.35 -6.56 -0.62
C GLU A 102 -14.43 -7.79 -0.72
N GLN A 103 -13.71 -7.94 -1.83
CA GLN A 103 -12.70 -8.98 -2.01
C GLN A 103 -11.41 -8.64 -1.26
N ALA A 104 -10.79 -9.67 -0.68
CA ALA A 104 -9.51 -9.56 -0.01
C ALA A 104 -8.34 -9.67 -1.01
N TYR A 105 -7.34 -8.82 -0.81
CA TYR A 105 -6.14 -8.75 -1.63
C TYR A 105 -4.89 -8.65 -0.77
N LEU A 106 -3.79 -9.21 -1.27
CA LEU A 106 -2.44 -8.90 -0.83
C LEU A 106 -1.91 -7.78 -1.73
N VAL A 107 -1.38 -6.72 -1.11
CA VAL A 107 -0.93 -5.52 -1.81
C VAL A 107 0.53 -5.26 -1.44
N LEU A 108 1.38 -5.20 -2.46
CA LEU A 108 2.80 -4.88 -2.34
C LEU A 108 3.01 -3.46 -2.88
N LEU A 109 3.60 -2.61 -2.05
CA LEU A 109 3.74 -1.20 -2.35
C LEU A 109 5.19 -0.77 -2.20
N ARG A 110 5.58 0.20 -3.02
CA ARG A 110 6.81 0.97 -2.90
C ARG A 110 6.49 2.47 -2.98
N PRO A 111 5.83 3.04 -1.95
CA PRO A 111 5.54 4.47 -1.92
C PRO A 111 6.82 5.30 -1.97
N GLY A 112 6.75 6.45 -2.63
CA GLY A 112 7.79 7.48 -2.55
C GLY A 112 7.98 8.01 -1.12
N SER A 113 9.08 8.72 -0.87
CA SER A 113 9.45 9.22 0.46
C SER A 113 8.35 10.04 1.14
N GLU A 114 7.74 10.99 0.42
CA GLU A 114 6.69 11.85 0.97
C GLU A 114 5.42 11.07 1.30
N LYS A 115 4.97 10.19 0.40
CA LYS A 115 3.81 9.34 0.66
C LYS A 115 4.06 8.34 1.78
N MET A 116 5.28 7.82 1.90
CA MET A 116 5.68 6.97 3.01
C MET A 116 5.61 7.70 4.36
N LYS A 117 5.95 9.00 4.41
CA LYS A 117 5.75 9.80 5.63
C LYS A 117 4.26 9.88 6.00
N ALA A 118 3.40 10.20 5.03
CA ALA A 118 1.96 10.30 5.24
C ALA A 118 1.32 8.94 5.64
N ILE A 119 1.70 7.85 5.00
CA ILE A 119 1.21 6.48 5.31
C ILE A 119 1.45 6.11 6.78
N LYS A 120 2.54 6.60 7.39
CA LYS A 120 2.89 6.32 8.78
C LYS A 120 2.05 7.09 9.79
N THR A 121 1.32 8.13 9.38
CA THR A 121 0.47 8.93 10.26
C THR A 121 -0.94 8.34 10.38
N ARG A 122 -1.74 8.83 11.33
CA ARG A 122 -3.13 8.37 11.51
C ARG A 122 -4.06 8.89 10.42
N GLU A 123 -3.73 10.03 9.85
CA GLU A 123 -4.45 10.66 8.73
C GLU A 123 -4.26 9.87 7.44
N GLY A 124 -3.08 9.28 7.23
CA GLY A 124 -2.76 8.52 6.02
C GLY A 124 -2.69 9.39 4.77
N LEU A 125 -2.88 8.78 3.60
CA LEU A 125 -2.88 9.51 2.33
C LEU A 125 -4.20 10.24 2.12
N SER A 126 -4.11 11.49 1.64
CA SER A 126 -5.27 12.20 1.11
C SER A 126 -5.75 11.53 -0.19
N PHE A 127 -6.95 11.91 -0.65
CA PHE A 127 -7.46 11.47 -1.96
C PHE A 127 -6.52 11.88 -3.11
N TRP A 128 -5.97 13.09 -3.06
CA TRP A 128 -5.11 13.64 -4.12
C TRP A 128 -3.73 12.95 -4.17
N ASP A 129 -3.29 12.45 -3.01
CA ASP A 129 -1.99 11.80 -2.82
C ASP A 129 -2.08 10.27 -2.89
N ALA A 130 -3.21 9.71 -3.32
CA ALA A 130 -3.38 8.27 -3.48
C ALA A 130 -2.22 7.63 -4.27
N LEU A 131 -1.88 6.39 -3.93
CA LEU A 131 -0.77 5.67 -4.58
C LEU A 131 -1.08 5.46 -6.06
N ARG A 132 -0.05 5.58 -6.90
CA ARG A 132 -0.15 5.45 -8.36
C ARG A 132 0.86 4.43 -8.86
N ASP A 133 0.59 3.92 -10.05
CA ASP A 133 1.43 3.13 -10.94
C ASP A 133 2.73 2.58 -10.31
N GLU A 134 3.82 3.33 -10.37
CA GLU A 134 5.17 2.93 -9.95
C GLU A 134 5.32 2.58 -8.45
N GLU A 135 4.33 2.95 -7.65
CA GLU A 135 4.25 2.72 -6.21
C GLU A 135 3.45 1.47 -5.86
N ILE A 136 2.76 0.88 -6.83
CA ILE A 136 1.99 -0.35 -6.71
C ILE A 136 2.75 -1.46 -7.44
N LEU A 137 3.33 -2.38 -6.70
CA LEU A 137 4.12 -3.47 -7.29
C LEU A 137 3.28 -4.70 -7.62
N ALA A 138 2.31 -5.01 -6.75
CA ALA A 138 1.39 -6.11 -6.95
C ALA A 138 0.08 -5.89 -6.18
N ILE A 139 -1.01 -6.39 -6.76
CA ILE A 139 -2.33 -6.53 -6.15
C ILE A 139 -2.85 -7.91 -6.55
N VAL A 140 -2.80 -8.87 -5.62
CA VAL A 140 -3.18 -10.26 -5.89
C VAL A 140 -4.35 -10.68 -5.00
N GLU A 141 -5.36 -11.32 -5.60
CA GLU A 141 -6.56 -11.79 -4.89
C GLU A 141 -6.16 -12.89 -3.90
N LEU A 142 -6.59 -12.76 -2.64
CA LEU A 142 -6.39 -13.78 -1.61
C LEU A 142 -7.51 -14.81 -1.67
N LYS A 143 -7.15 -16.09 -1.53
CA LYS A 143 -8.08 -17.22 -1.48
C LYS A 143 -8.52 -17.58 -0.08
#